data_AF-A0AAW0HQX3-F1
#
_entry.id   AF-A0AAW0HQX3-F1
#
_cell.length_a   1.000
_cell.length_b   1.000
_cell.length_c   1.000
_cell.angle_alpha   90.00
_cell.angle_beta   90.00
_cell.angle_gamma   90.00
#
_symmetry.space_group_name_H-M   'P 1'
#
loop_
_entity.id
_entity.type
_entity.pdbx_description
1 polymer ?
#
loop_
_entity_poly.entity_id
_entity_poly.type
_entity_poly.pdbx_seq_one_letter_code
_entity_poly.pdbx_strand_id
1 'polypeptide(L)'
;MVMKFWANFARNGNPNGEGLPHWPEYDQNEEYLKIGATTQQAQRLKGEEVAFWTERLTKKQPRPDHNSQVLNNFFFQQIMGYPLSAGKLDQKTATSLLRKSSPFLNVPEDVIPAVIKEYLGGAEDIVKNRDLFVDLIGDVLFAVPSVIVARHCRDAGAPVYMYEFQYHPSFSSDLKPETVMGDHGDELFSVFGAPFTKGGASSEEINISKMMMKFWGNFAWNGNPNGKTLPAWPEYNQNEGYLKTGATTQAAHGLKDKEVAFWTKVWTKEAVEKPLQEKN
;
A
#
# COMPACT_ATOMS: atom_id res chain seq x y z
N MET A 1 6.00 18.25 -18.85
CA MET A 1 4.78 17.89 -19.62
C MET A 1 3.86 17.01 -18.78
N VAL A 2 4.29 15.82 -18.35
CA VAL A 2 3.49 14.87 -17.54
C VAL A 2 2.89 15.51 -16.27
N MET A 3 3.68 16.27 -15.50
CA MET A 3 3.19 16.97 -14.31
C MET A 3 2.04 17.96 -14.58
N LYS A 4 1.96 18.55 -15.79
CA LYS A 4 0.84 19.43 -16.15
C LYS A 4 -0.43 18.64 -16.48
N PHE A 5 -0.31 17.49 -17.15
CA PHE A 5 -1.44 16.58 -17.33
C PHE A 5 -2.03 16.15 -15.98
N TRP A 6 -1.18 15.78 -15.02
CA TRP A 6 -1.60 15.42 -13.67
C TRP A 6 -2.25 16.59 -12.92
N ALA A 7 -1.65 17.79 -12.99
CA ALA A 7 -2.20 18.97 -12.34
C ALA A 7 -3.56 19.38 -12.93
N ASN A 8 -3.74 19.28 -14.25
CA ASN A 8 -5.03 19.53 -14.90
C ASN A 8 -6.05 18.48 -14.46
N PHE A 9 -5.72 17.19 -14.63
CA PHE A 9 -6.60 16.09 -14.28
C PHE A 9 -7.06 16.15 -12.83
N ALA A 10 -6.13 16.36 -11.89
CA ALA A 10 -6.47 16.50 -10.47
C ALA A 10 -7.40 17.69 -10.17
N ARG A 11 -7.35 18.74 -10.99
CA ARG A 11 -8.15 19.96 -10.80
C ARG A 11 -9.54 19.87 -11.42
N ASN A 12 -9.71 19.16 -12.53
CA ASN A 12 -10.91 19.26 -13.36
C ASN A 12 -11.38 17.94 -13.98
N GLY A 13 -10.75 16.81 -13.64
CA GLY A 13 -11.05 15.49 -14.21
C GLY A 13 -10.65 15.32 -15.67
N ASN A 14 -9.98 16.30 -16.28
CA ASN A 14 -9.55 16.30 -17.67
C ASN A 14 -8.05 16.62 -17.76
N PRO A 15 -7.20 15.69 -18.25
CA PRO A 15 -5.76 15.93 -18.31
C PRO A 15 -5.38 17.08 -19.28
N ASN A 16 -6.25 17.43 -20.23
CA ASN A 16 -5.98 18.39 -21.28
C ASN A 16 -5.86 19.84 -20.78
N GLY A 17 -5.00 20.62 -21.44
CA GLY A 17 -4.83 22.05 -21.18
C GLY A 17 -3.94 22.74 -22.21
N GLU A 18 -3.86 24.06 -22.14
CA GLU A 18 -3.13 24.87 -23.13
C GLU A 18 -1.64 24.48 -23.21
N GLY A 19 -1.15 24.31 -24.44
CA GLY A 19 0.25 23.93 -24.71
C GLY A 19 0.59 22.46 -24.41
N LEU A 20 -0.41 21.60 -24.18
CA LEU A 20 -0.22 20.15 -24.05
C LEU A 20 -0.74 19.41 -25.29
N PRO A 21 -0.09 18.30 -25.70
CA PRO A 21 -0.67 17.36 -26.64
C PRO A 21 -2.03 16.87 -26.12
N HIS A 22 -3.00 16.72 -27.02
CA HIS A 22 -4.33 16.25 -26.62
C HIS A 22 -4.25 14.79 -26.14
N TRP A 23 -4.73 14.53 -24.93
CA TRP A 23 -4.90 13.22 -24.33
C TRP A 23 -6.35 12.78 -24.54
N PRO A 24 -6.59 11.77 -25.39
CA PRO A 24 -7.94 11.32 -25.73
C PRO A 24 -8.59 10.59 -24.55
N GLU A 25 -9.91 10.73 -24.42
CA GLU A 25 -10.68 9.91 -23.48
C GLU A 25 -10.66 8.45 -23.96
N TYR A 26 -10.48 7.51 -23.03
CA TYR A 26 -10.47 6.09 -23.38
C TYR A 26 -11.91 5.59 -23.56
N ASP A 27 -12.34 5.44 -24.80
CA ASP A 27 -13.70 5.02 -25.18
C ASP A 27 -13.69 3.75 -26.05
N GLN A 28 -14.74 3.52 -26.84
CA GLN A 28 -14.84 2.36 -27.74
C GLN A 28 -13.78 2.36 -28.86
N ASN A 29 -13.14 3.50 -29.13
CA ASN A 29 -12.05 3.62 -30.07
C ASN A 29 -10.68 3.23 -29.45
N GLU A 30 -10.65 2.98 -28.13
CA GLU A 30 -9.47 2.55 -27.37
C GLU A 30 -8.24 3.48 -27.57
N GLU A 31 -8.50 4.78 -27.66
CA GLU A 31 -7.49 5.81 -27.84
C GLU A 31 -6.73 6.08 -26.54
N TYR A 32 -5.41 6.25 -26.63
CA TYR A 32 -4.55 6.58 -25.49
C TYR A 32 -3.41 7.50 -25.90
N LEU A 33 -2.84 8.19 -24.91
CA LEU A 33 -1.64 9.01 -25.12
C LEU A 33 -0.38 8.17 -24.83
N LYS A 34 0.44 7.93 -25.84
CA LYS A 34 1.77 7.34 -25.67
C LYS A 34 2.75 8.43 -25.26
N ILE A 35 3.24 8.34 -24.04
CA ILE A 35 4.24 9.26 -23.47
C ILE A 35 5.62 8.58 -23.52
N GLY A 36 6.50 9.04 -24.42
CA GLY A 36 7.89 8.60 -24.55
C GLY A 36 8.80 9.75 -24.99
N ALA A 37 9.87 9.44 -25.74
CA ALA A 37 10.74 10.48 -26.34
C ALA A 37 9.93 11.46 -27.23
N THR A 38 8.86 10.96 -27.84
CA THR A 38 7.80 11.76 -28.45
C THR A 38 6.47 11.44 -27.77
N THR A 39 5.60 12.45 -27.69
CA THR A 39 4.22 12.29 -27.23
C THR A 39 3.31 12.20 -28.44
N GLN A 40 2.60 11.08 -28.57
CA GLN A 40 1.70 10.84 -29.69
C GLN A 40 0.45 10.10 -29.22
N GLN A 41 -0.68 10.39 -29.85
CA GLN A 41 -1.88 9.58 -29.67
C GLN A 41 -1.68 8.24 -30.37
N ALA A 42 -2.26 7.21 -29.80
CA ALA A 42 -2.26 5.85 -30.33
C ALA A 42 -3.59 5.19 -29.98
N GLN A 43 -3.85 4.06 -30.61
CA GLN A 43 -5.06 3.27 -30.42
C GLN A 43 -4.69 1.84 -30.06
N ARG A 44 -5.57 1.16 -29.30
CA ARG A 44 -5.50 -0.28 -29.02
C ARG A 44 -4.14 -0.67 -28.43
N LEU A 45 -3.87 -0.18 -27.22
CA LEU A 45 -2.61 -0.43 -26.50
C LEU A 45 -2.35 -1.94 -26.43
N LYS A 46 -1.30 -2.41 -27.12
CA LYS A 46 -0.96 -3.83 -27.23
C LYS A 46 -2.15 -4.70 -27.67
N GLY A 47 -2.89 -4.22 -28.67
CA GLY A 47 -4.19 -4.80 -29.06
C GLY A 47 -4.14 -6.29 -29.41
N GLU A 48 -3.06 -6.76 -30.06
CA GLU A 48 -2.89 -8.18 -30.36
C GLU A 48 -2.67 -9.01 -29.09
N GLU A 49 -1.83 -8.54 -28.18
CA GLU A 49 -1.57 -9.21 -26.91
C GLU A 49 -2.80 -9.18 -25.99
N VAL A 50 -3.50 -8.06 -25.93
CA VAL A 50 -4.76 -7.93 -25.17
C VAL A 50 -5.81 -8.88 -25.73
N ALA A 51 -5.98 -8.95 -27.06
CA ALA A 51 -6.89 -9.90 -27.69
C ALA A 51 -6.50 -11.36 -27.40
N PHE A 52 -5.22 -11.69 -27.55
CA PHE A 52 -4.67 -13.01 -27.24
C PHE A 52 -4.94 -13.42 -25.78
N TRP A 53 -4.64 -12.54 -24.83
CA TRP A 53 -4.85 -12.83 -23.41
C TRP A 53 -6.33 -12.88 -23.04
N THR A 54 -7.17 -12.00 -23.61
CA THR A 54 -8.63 -12.01 -23.38
C THR A 54 -9.25 -13.33 -23.85
N GLU A 55 -8.89 -13.81 -25.03
CA GLU A 55 -9.32 -15.12 -25.54
C GLU A 55 -8.85 -16.27 -24.64
N ARG A 56 -7.60 -16.21 -24.17
CA ARG A 56 -7.02 -17.27 -23.34
C ARG A 56 -7.57 -17.30 -21.92
N LEU A 57 -7.86 -16.13 -21.35
CA LEU A 57 -8.47 -15.99 -20.02
C LEU A 57 -9.93 -16.44 -20.03
N THR A 58 -10.70 -16.09 -21.07
CA THR A 58 -12.10 -16.52 -21.22
C THR A 58 -12.25 -18.01 -21.49
N LYS A 59 -11.25 -18.66 -22.10
CA LYS A 59 -11.21 -20.12 -22.33
C LYS A 59 -10.64 -20.92 -21.16
N LYS A 60 -10.09 -20.29 -20.13
CA LYS A 60 -9.49 -21.00 -18.99
C LYS A 60 -10.61 -21.54 -18.11
N GLN A 61 -10.90 -22.84 -18.21
CA GLN A 61 -11.70 -23.52 -17.17
C GLN A 61 -10.96 -23.43 -15.82
N PRO A 62 -11.67 -23.31 -14.69
CA PRO A 62 -11.04 -23.35 -13.37
C PRO A 62 -10.33 -24.69 -13.23
N ARG A 63 -9.00 -24.68 -13.29
CA ARG A 63 -8.21 -25.88 -13.06
C ARG A 63 -8.05 -26.07 -11.56
N PRO A 64 -8.29 -27.28 -11.02
CA PRO A 64 -7.84 -27.61 -9.69
C PRO A 64 -6.32 -27.69 -9.73
N ASP A 65 -5.68 -27.06 -8.75
CA ASP A 65 -4.27 -27.17 -8.37
C ASP A 65 -3.25 -27.12 -9.54
N HIS A 66 -2.47 -26.04 -9.59
CA HIS A 66 -1.07 -26.22 -9.95
C HIS A 66 -0.21 -25.10 -9.41
N ASN A 67 0.74 -25.54 -8.59
CA ASN A 67 1.93 -24.85 -8.10
C ASN A 67 2.41 -23.74 -9.06
N SER A 68 2.12 -22.50 -8.68
CA SER A 68 2.88 -21.38 -9.19
C SER A 68 4.27 -21.44 -8.57
N GLN A 69 5.25 -21.83 -9.38
CA GLN A 69 6.65 -21.72 -9.02
C GLN A 69 6.94 -20.27 -8.63
N VAL A 70 7.21 -20.12 -7.33
CA VAL A 70 8.16 -19.21 -6.70
C VAL A 70 8.14 -17.81 -7.29
N LEU A 71 7.22 -16.99 -6.83
CA LEU A 71 7.49 -15.59 -6.50
C LEU A 71 6.34 -15.10 -5.62
N ASN A 72 6.72 -14.44 -4.53
CA ASN A 72 5.87 -13.80 -3.53
C ASN A 72 5.30 -14.76 -2.49
N ASN A 73 6.22 -15.30 -1.72
CA ASN A 73 5.98 -15.51 -0.30
C ASN A 73 6.85 -14.53 0.47
N PHE A 74 6.25 -13.71 1.34
CA PHE A 74 6.99 -12.81 2.23
C PHE A 74 7.94 -11.80 1.55
N PHE A 75 7.40 -10.82 0.85
CA PHE A 75 8.21 -9.74 0.25
C PHE A 75 9.19 -9.11 1.27
N PHE A 76 8.74 -8.85 2.51
CA PHE A 76 9.60 -8.32 3.57
C PHE A 76 10.64 -9.30 4.12
N GLN A 77 10.28 -10.55 4.40
CA GLN A 77 11.26 -11.50 4.95
C GLN A 77 12.34 -11.83 3.92
N GLN A 78 11.98 -11.88 2.64
CA GLN A 78 12.90 -12.17 1.56
C GLN A 78 13.83 -10.99 1.24
N ILE A 79 13.32 -9.76 1.25
CA ILE A 79 14.15 -8.55 1.03
C ILE A 79 15.10 -8.30 2.20
N MET A 80 14.63 -8.48 3.44
CA MET A 80 15.44 -8.26 4.64
C MET A 80 16.30 -9.47 5.03
N GLY A 81 16.10 -10.63 4.37
CA GLY A 81 16.80 -11.87 4.67
C GLY A 81 16.51 -12.39 6.09
N TYR A 82 15.30 -12.16 6.59
CA TYR A 82 14.92 -12.59 7.94
C TYR A 82 14.43 -14.04 7.93
N PRO A 83 15.05 -14.96 8.69
CA PRO A 83 14.65 -16.36 8.74
C PRO A 83 13.46 -16.59 9.70
N LEU A 84 12.37 -15.84 9.53
CA LEU A 84 11.18 -15.92 10.40
C LEU A 84 10.26 -17.10 10.05
N SER A 85 10.58 -17.86 9.00
CA SER A 85 9.83 -19.04 8.55
C SER A 85 9.74 -20.16 9.59
N ALA A 86 10.62 -20.18 10.60
CA ALA A 86 10.57 -21.14 11.70
C ALA A 86 9.49 -20.85 12.76
N GLY A 87 8.76 -19.74 12.64
CA GLY A 87 7.62 -19.41 13.51
C GLY A 87 7.98 -19.04 14.95
N LYS A 88 9.27 -18.81 15.24
CA LYS A 88 9.79 -18.49 16.58
C LYS A 88 10.83 -17.38 16.48
N LEU A 89 10.73 -16.38 17.34
CA LEU A 89 11.69 -15.29 17.46
C LEU A 89 11.92 -14.93 18.92
N ASP A 90 13.09 -15.28 19.46
CA ASP A 90 13.50 -14.78 20.77
C ASP A 90 14.01 -13.33 20.67
N GLN A 91 14.03 -12.61 21.80
CA GLN A 91 14.43 -11.21 21.84
C GLN A 91 15.89 -10.97 21.43
N LYS A 92 16.80 -11.91 21.71
CA LYS A 92 18.22 -11.78 21.34
C LYS A 92 18.35 -11.84 19.82
N THR A 93 17.62 -12.75 19.20
CA THR A 93 17.53 -12.87 17.73
C THR A 93 16.85 -11.63 17.14
N ALA A 94 15.72 -11.18 17.67
CA ALA A 94 15.05 -9.94 17.23
C ALA A 94 15.97 -8.71 17.30
N THR A 95 16.69 -8.56 18.42
CA THR A 95 17.68 -7.48 18.62
C THR A 95 18.80 -7.55 17.58
N SER A 96 19.32 -8.75 17.31
CA SER A 96 20.37 -8.96 16.32
C SER A 96 19.89 -8.62 14.90
N LEU A 97 18.67 -9.03 14.55
CA LEU A 97 18.06 -8.72 13.26
C LEU A 97 17.82 -7.21 13.10
N LEU A 98 17.30 -6.54 14.13
CA LEU A 98 17.08 -5.09 14.09
C LEU A 98 18.40 -4.32 13.98
N ARG A 99 19.46 -4.74 14.68
CA ARG A 99 20.81 -4.16 14.52
C ARG A 99 21.32 -4.31 13.09
N LYS A 100 21.21 -5.50 12.51
CA LYS A 100 21.63 -5.75 11.13
C LYS A 100 20.89 -4.84 10.13
N SER A 101 19.64 -4.50 10.42
CA SER A 101 18.78 -3.69 9.57
C SER A 101 18.75 -2.21 9.93
N SER A 102 19.43 -1.79 11.00
CA SER A 102 19.49 -0.41 11.50
C SER A 102 19.84 0.60 10.40
N PRO A 103 20.86 0.38 9.54
CA PRO A 103 21.20 1.32 8.47
C PRO A 103 20.09 1.49 7.43
N PHE A 104 19.28 0.46 7.20
CA PHE A 104 18.20 0.48 6.22
C PHE A 104 16.92 1.09 6.79
N LEU A 105 16.63 0.81 8.05
CA LEU A 105 15.42 1.25 8.75
C LEU A 105 15.56 2.64 9.38
N ASN A 106 16.77 3.22 9.34
CA ASN A 106 17.09 4.48 10.03
C ASN A 106 16.72 4.42 11.53
N VAL A 107 17.06 3.31 12.19
CA VAL A 107 16.83 3.09 13.63
C VAL A 107 18.19 3.12 14.33
N PRO A 108 18.48 4.10 15.21
CA PRO A 108 19.78 4.20 15.86
C PRO A 108 20.09 3.00 16.75
N GLU A 109 21.35 2.54 16.77
CA GLU A 109 21.71 1.34 17.53
C GLU A 109 21.52 1.49 19.04
N ASP A 110 21.69 2.70 19.58
CA ASP A 110 21.55 3.00 21.02
C ASP A 110 20.10 2.91 21.50
N VAL A 111 19.12 3.11 20.61
CA VAL A 111 17.69 3.02 20.94
C VAL A 111 17.11 1.62 20.73
N ILE A 112 17.82 0.71 20.03
CA ILE A 112 17.35 -0.65 19.75
C ILE A 112 16.82 -1.38 21.00
N PRO A 113 17.50 -1.34 22.17
CA PRO A 113 16.96 -1.98 23.37
C PRO A 113 15.60 -1.42 23.80
N ALA A 114 15.38 -0.11 23.65
CA ALA A 114 14.10 0.52 23.95
C ALA A 114 13.03 0.13 22.93
N VAL A 115 13.37 0.08 21.63
CA VAL A 115 12.45 -0.35 20.56
C VAL A 115 12.02 -1.81 20.75
N ILE A 116 12.97 -2.71 21.00
CA ILE A 116 12.66 -4.13 21.25
C ILE A 116 11.78 -4.28 22.49
N LYS A 117 12.06 -3.51 23.55
CA LYS A 117 11.23 -3.51 24.76
C LYS A 117 9.81 -3.00 24.49
N GLU A 118 9.67 -1.93 23.71
CA GLU A 118 8.36 -1.34 23.37
C GLU A 118 7.49 -2.34 22.61
N TYR A 119 8.04 -2.97 21.57
CA TYR A 119 7.28 -3.86 20.70
C TYR A 119 7.10 -5.27 21.29
N LEU A 120 8.17 -5.89 21.82
CA LEU A 120 8.13 -7.29 22.28
C LEU A 120 7.82 -7.43 23.79
N GLY A 121 7.74 -6.32 24.53
CA GLY A 121 7.22 -6.27 25.90
C GLY A 121 8.03 -7.06 26.95
N GLY A 122 9.22 -7.56 26.62
CA GLY A 122 10.03 -8.37 27.53
C GLY A 122 9.55 -9.81 27.72
N ALA A 123 8.51 -10.26 26.99
CA ALA A 123 7.92 -11.59 27.16
C ALA A 123 8.75 -12.73 26.51
N GLU A 124 8.66 -13.93 27.09
CA GLU A 124 9.24 -15.17 26.56
C GLU A 124 8.38 -15.84 25.47
N ASP A 125 7.27 -15.23 25.07
CA ASP A 125 6.40 -15.75 24.01
C ASP A 125 7.05 -15.54 22.63
N ILE A 126 7.88 -16.50 22.24
CA ILE A 126 8.64 -16.51 20.99
C ILE A 126 7.76 -16.52 19.73
N VAL A 127 6.50 -16.96 19.81
CA VAL A 127 5.60 -16.92 18.65
C VAL A 127 5.03 -15.52 18.50
N LYS A 128 4.53 -14.94 19.59
CA LYS A 128 4.02 -13.56 19.59
C LYS A 128 5.09 -12.54 19.24
N ASN A 129 6.33 -12.76 19.69
CA ASN A 129 7.46 -11.89 19.37
C ASN A 129 7.74 -11.80 17.87
N ARG A 130 7.48 -12.87 17.10
CA ARG A 130 7.61 -12.83 15.63
C ARG A 130 6.63 -11.84 15.03
N ASP A 131 5.36 -11.91 15.42
CA ASP A 131 4.30 -11.06 14.86
C ASP A 131 4.54 -9.59 15.23
N LEU A 132 4.86 -9.34 16.49
CA LEU A 132 5.21 -7.99 16.97
C LEU A 132 6.48 -7.43 16.29
N PHE A 133 7.43 -8.28 15.93
CA PHE A 133 8.60 -7.86 15.16
C PHE A 133 8.24 -7.53 13.70
N VAL A 134 7.29 -8.24 13.10
CA VAL A 134 6.77 -7.88 11.78
C VAL A 134 6.03 -6.54 11.84
N ASP A 135 5.21 -6.33 12.88
CA ASP A 135 4.53 -5.05 13.12
C ASP A 135 5.52 -3.88 13.26
N LEU A 136 6.60 -4.07 14.02
CA LEU A 136 7.69 -3.09 14.16
C LEU A 136 8.23 -2.67 12.80
N ILE A 137 8.59 -3.64 11.96
CA ILE A 137 9.18 -3.38 10.65
C ILE A 137 8.17 -2.69 9.72
N GLY A 138 6.91 -3.12 9.75
CA GLY A 138 5.81 -2.51 9.00
C GLY A 138 5.55 -1.06 9.41
N ASP A 139 5.59 -0.76 10.71
CA ASP A 139 5.38 0.58 11.23
C ASP A 139 6.49 1.54 10.82
N VAL A 140 7.75 1.12 10.94
CA VAL A 140 8.91 1.95 10.59
C VAL A 140 8.98 2.25 9.11
N LEU A 141 8.70 1.25 8.26
CA LEU A 141 8.84 1.40 6.81
C LEU A 141 7.62 2.07 6.16
N PHE A 142 6.41 1.82 6.65
CA PHE A 142 5.17 2.22 5.97
C PHE A 142 4.27 3.06 6.83
N ALA A 143 3.80 2.52 7.96
CA ALA A 143 2.65 3.11 8.62
C ALA A 143 2.96 4.47 9.23
N VAL A 144 4.05 4.59 10.00
CA VAL A 144 4.44 5.85 10.65
C VAL A 144 4.81 6.92 9.63
N PRO A 145 5.68 6.67 8.62
CA PRO A 145 5.95 7.65 7.57
C PRO A 145 4.68 8.10 6.84
N SER A 146 3.75 7.18 6.54
CA SER A 146 2.49 7.51 5.85
C SER A 146 1.61 8.45 6.66
N VAL A 147 1.48 8.21 7.97
CA VAL A 147 0.72 9.10 8.88
C VAL A 147 1.40 10.46 9.00
N ILE A 148 2.73 10.52 9.12
CA ILE A 148 3.47 11.78 9.17
C ILE A 148 3.25 12.59 7.90
N VAL A 149 3.37 11.98 6.71
CA VAL A 149 3.11 12.64 5.42
C VAL A 149 1.68 13.16 5.35
N ALA A 150 0.69 12.34 5.74
CA ALA A 150 -0.71 12.74 5.75
C ALA A 150 -0.96 13.95 6.66
N ARG A 151 -0.39 13.96 7.88
CA ARG A 151 -0.46 15.09 8.81
C ARG A 151 0.14 16.37 8.19
N HIS A 152 1.31 16.28 7.58
CA HIS A 152 1.96 17.44 6.94
C HIS A 152 1.14 17.98 5.76
N CYS A 153 0.61 17.11 4.90
CA CYS A 153 -0.25 17.51 3.78
C CYS A 153 -1.54 18.17 4.28
N ARG A 154 -2.18 17.60 5.31
CA ARG A 154 -3.36 18.18 5.97
C ARG A 154 -3.05 19.57 6.51
N ASP A 155 -1.97 19.71 7.26
CA ASP A 155 -1.60 20.98 7.92
C ASP A 155 -1.17 22.06 6.90
N ALA A 156 -0.75 21.65 5.71
CA ALA A 156 -0.55 22.54 4.55
C ALA A 156 -1.86 22.95 3.84
N GLY A 157 -3.02 22.47 4.31
CA GLY A 157 -4.35 22.81 3.78
C GLY A 157 -4.80 21.97 2.58
N ALA A 158 -4.12 20.87 2.26
CA ALA A 158 -4.56 19.95 1.22
C ALA A 158 -5.67 19.01 1.75
N PRO A 159 -6.68 18.67 0.94
CA PRO A 159 -7.59 17.58 1.25
C PRO A 159 -6.83 16.25 1.26
N VAL A 160 -6.92 15.50 2.36
CA VAL A 160 -6.22 14.22 2.54
C VAL A 160 -7.23 13.13 2.88
N TYR A 161 -7.01 11.94 2.35
CA TYR A 161 -7.79 10.74 2.69
C TYR A 161 -6.81 9.59 2.96
N MET A 162 -6.97 8.93 4.10
CA MET A 162 -6.16 7.77 4.49
C MET A 162 -7.03 6.51 4.56
N TYR A 163 -6.45 5.36 4.24
CA TYR A 163 -7.07 4.06 4.48
C TYR A 163 -6.07 3.02 5.01
N GLU A 164 -6.61 2.01 5.69
CA GLU A 164 -5.92 0.79 6.11
C GLU A 164 -6.63 -0.40 5.46
N PHE A 165 -5.92 -1.17 4.63
CA PHE A 165 -6.48 -2.33 3.92
C PHE A 165 -6.20 -3.62 4.68
N GLN A 166 -7.25 -4.36 5.04
CA GLN A 166 -7.20 -5.58 5.83
C GLN A 166 -8.06 -6.67 5.18
N TYR A 167 -7.51 -7.32 4.17
CA TYR A 167 -8.14 -8.45 3.49
C TYR A 167 -7.09 -9.47 3.04
N HIS A 168 -7.47 -10.74 2.93
CA HIS A 168 -6.63 -11.79 2.36
C HIS A 168 -7.15 -12.14 0.95
N PRO A 169 -6.51 -11.67 -0.13
CA PRO A 169 -6.96 -11.95 -1.49
C PRO A 169 -6.86 -13.44 -1.81
N SER A 170 -7.84 -14.00 -2.51
CA SER A 170 -7.82 -15.39 -3.00
C SER A 170 -6.72 -15.65 -4.04
N PHE A 171 -6.16 -14.57 -4.59
CA PHE A 171 -5.06 -14.59 -5.55
C PHE A 171 -3.67 -14.59 -4.91
N SER A 172 -3.60 -14.64 -3.57
CA SER A 172 -2.36 -14.77 -2.82
C SER A 172 -1.66 -16.10 -3.17
N SER A 173 -0.35 -16.19 -2.91
CA SER A 173 0.37 -17.46 -3.02
C SER A 173 -0.18 -18.46 -2.00
N ASP A 174 -0.28 -19.74 -2.38
CA ASP A 174 -0.65 -20.84 -1.47
C ASP A 174 0.33 -21.00 -0.29
N LEU A 175 1.52 -20.41 -0.41
CA LEU A 175 2.53 -20.42 0.66
C LEU A 175 2.28 -19.32 1.71
N LYS A 176 1.40 -18.34 1.45
CA LYS A 176 1.05 -17.26 2.38
C LYS A 176 0.08 -17.83 3.42
N PRO A 177 0.39 -17.76 4.73
CA PRO A 177 -0.53 -18.26 5.74
C PRO A 177 -1.88 -17.52 5.68
N GLU A 178 -2.98 -18.26 5.81
CA GLU A 178 -4.35 -17.71 5.77
C GLU A 178 -4.60 -16.65 6.87
N THR A 179 -3.81 -16.70 7.96
CA THR A 179 -3.88 -15.73 9.06
C THR A 179 -3.31 -14.36 8.70
N VAL A 180 -2.56 -14.23 7.60
CA VAL A 180 -1.96 -12.97 7.17
C VAL A 180 -2.97 -12.20 6.32
N MET A 181 -3.38 -11.03 6.79
CA MET A 181 -4.29 -10.12 6.09
C MET A 181 -3.60 -8.78 5.81
N GLY A 182 -3.87 -8.17 4.66
CA GLY A 182 -3.29 -6.87 4.33
C GLY A 182 -1.77 -6.91 4.19
N ASP A 183 -1.24 -7.97 3.59
CA ASP A 183 0.17 -8.05 3.23
C ASP A 183 0.47 -7.01 2.13
N HIS A 184 1.76 -6.69 1.97
CA HIS A 184 2.20 -5.68 1.03
C HIS A 184 1.75 -5.99 -0.41
N GLY A 185 0.94 -5.10 -0.98
CA GLY A 185 0.41 -5.21 -2.33
C GLY A 185 -0.91 -5.98 -2.45
N ASP A 186 -1.48 -6.49 -1.36
CA ASP A 186 -2.78 -7.17 -1.39
C ASP A 186 -3.90 -6.27 -1.92
N GLU A 187 -3.83 -4.96 -1.66
CA GLU A 187 -4.84 -4.00 -2.11
C GLU A 187 -4.86 -3.87 -3.64
N LEU A 188 -3.74 -4.14 -4.33
CA LEU A 188 -3.62 -4.02 -5.78
C LEU A 188 -4.61 -4.92 -6.51
N PHE A 189 -4.89 -6.11 -5.98
CA PHE A 189 -5.88 -7.02 -6.56
C PHE A 189 -7.28 -6.39 -6.58
N SER A 190 -7.62 -5.66 -5.52
CA SER A 190 -8.91 -4.97 -5.41
C SER A 190 -8.96 -3.69 -6.25
N VAL A 191 -7.87 -2.90 -6.25
CA VAL A 191 -7.77 -1.63 -6.99
C VAL A 191 -7.79 -1.84 -8.51
N PHE A 192 -7.13 -2.89 -9.02
CA PHE A 192 -7.04 -3.17 -10.45
C PHE A 192 -8.04 -4.21 -10.96
N GLY A 193 -9.01 -4.64 -10.14
CA GLY A 193 -10.07 -5.50 -10.62
C GLY A 193 -9.64 -6.93 -10.95
N ALA A 194 -8.69 -7.50 -10.21
CA ALA A 194 -8.29 -8.91 -10.37
C ALA A 194 -9.49 -9.89 -10.29
N PRO A 195 -10.53 -9.68 -9.44
CA PRO A 195 -11.74 -10.51 -9.43
C PRO A 195 -12.47 -10.63 -10.78
N PHE A 196 -12.33 -9.66 -11.68
CA PHE A 196 -12.99 -9.68 -12.99
C PHE A 196 -12.15 -10.32 -14.09
N THR A 197 -10.86 -10.56 -13.83
CA THR A 197 -9.90 -11.02 -14.85
C THR A 197 -9.32 -12.39 -14.56
N LYS A 198 -9.17 -12.78 -13.29
CA LYS A 198 -8.53 -14.04 -12.90
C LYS A 198 -9.50 -15.22 -12.67
N GLY A 199 -10.79 -14.94 -12.45
CA GLY A 199 -11.80 -15.93 -12.09
C GLY A 199 -11.59 -16.53 -10.69
N GLY A 200 -12.60 -17.22 -10.14
CA GLY A 200 -12.51 -17.89 -8.83
C GLY A 200 -12.72 -16.99 -7.60
N ALA A 201 -12.88 -15.68 -7.77
CA ALA A 201 -13.17 -14.75 -6.69
C ALA A 201 -14.54 -15.00 -6.05
N SER A 202 -14.61 -14.87 -4.73
CA SER A 202 -15.88 -14.92 -4.00
C SER A 202 -16.74 -13.68 -4.29
N SER A 203 -18.04 -13.76 -3.97
CA SER A 203 -18.92 -12.58 -4.08
C SER A 203 -18.47 -11.44 -3.16
N GLU A 204 -17.89 -11.76 -2.00
CA GLU A 204 -17.31 -10.78 -1.08
C GLU A 204 -16.11 -10.07 -1.74
N GLU A 205 -15.16 -10.82 -2.29
CA GLU A 205 -13.96 -10.25 -2.93
C GLU A 205 -14.30 -9.39 -4.15
N ILE A 206 -15.28 -9.83 -4.96
CA ILE A 206 -15.84 -9.03 -6.05
C ILE A 206 -16.39 -7.71 -5.54
N ASN A 207 -17.15 -7.72 -4.44
CA ASN A 207 -17.75 -6.52 -3.87
C ASN A 207 -16.69 -5.56 -3.30
N ILE A 208 -15.67 -6.09 -2.61
CA ILE A 208 -14.53 -5.31 -2.12
C ILE A 208 -13.83 -4.62 -3.29
N SER A 209 -13.57 -5.34 -4.39
CA SER A 209 -12.92 -4.75 -5.56
C SER A 209 -13.78 -3.68 -6.24
N LYS A 210 -15.09 -3.91 -6.42
CA LYS A 210 -16.01 -2.87 -6.95
C LYS A 210 -15.98 -1.60 -6.09
N MET A 211 -16.01 -1.78 -4.77
CA MET A 211 -15.99 -0.69 -3.81
C MET A 211 -14.67 0.10 -3.89
N MET A 212 -13.52 -0.58 -3.88
CA MET A 212 -12.19 0.05 -4.00
C MET A 212 -12.03 0.79 -5.33
N MET A 213 -12.41 0.17 -6.45
CA MET A 213 -12.38 0.83 -7.77
C MET A 213 -13.28 2.08 -7.80
N LYS A 214 -14.44 2.05 -7.14
CA LYS A 214 -15.34 3.20 -7.09
C LYS A 214 -14.79 4.33 -6.20
N PHE A 215 -14.19 4.02 -5.05
CA PHE A 215 -13.50 5.01 -4.23
C PHE A 215 -12.37 5.69 -5.02
N TRP A 216 -11.50 4.90 -5.65
CA TRP A 216 -10.39 5.43 -6.47
C TRP A 216 -10.88 6.22 -7.68
N GLY A 217 -11.92 5.73 -8.37
CA GLY A 217 -12.54 6.44 -9.50
C GLY A 217 -13.15 7.78 -9.10
N ASN A 218 -13.87 7.84 -7.97
CA ASN A 218 -14.42 9.09 -7.45
C ASN A 218 -13.31 10.07 -7.05
N PHE A 219 -12.29 9.59 -6.34
CA PHE A 219 -11.16 10.43 -5.93
C PHE A 219 -10.42 11.01 -7.15
N ALA A 220 -10.19 10.20 -8.18
CA ALA A 220 -9.60 10.66 -9.43
C ALA A 220 -10.47 11.70 -10.15
N TRP A 221 -11.79 11.56 -10.08
CA TRP A 221 -12.74 12.44 -10.75
C TRP A 221 -12.88 13.82 -10.09
N ASN A 222 -12.95 13.89 -8.76
CA ASN A 222 -13.30 15.13 -8.04
C ASN A 222 -12.50 15.40 -6.76
N GLY A 223 -11.44 14.62 -6.50
CA GLY A 223 -10.63 14.75 -5.28
C GLY A 223 -11.31 14.25 -4.00
N ASN A 224 -12.46 13.58 -4.08
CA ASN A 224 -13.20 13.04 -2.94
C ASN A 224 -13.64 11.59 -3.24
N PRO A 225 -13.23 10.59 -2.44
CA PRO A 225 -13.54 9.20 -2.72
C PRO A 225 -15.03 8.85 -2.52
N ASN A 226 -15.80 9.68 -1.81
CA ASN A 226 -17.17 9.35 -1.38
C ASN A 226 -18.18 9.27 -2.54
N GLY A 227 -19.24 8.49 -2.33
CA GLY A 227 -20.37 8.38 -3.25
C GLY A 227 -21.62 7.84 -2.56
N LYS A 228 -22.80 8.05 -3.14
CA LYS A 228 -24.11 7.73 -2.52
C LYS A 228 -24.27 6.28 -2.04
N THR A 229 -23.55 5.33 -2.65
CA THR A 229 -23.66 3.90 -2.36
C THR A 229 -22.42 3.34 -1.66
N LEU A 230 -21.50 4.20 -1.20
CA LEU A 230 -20.25 3.80 -0.59
C LEU A 230 -20.28 4.10 0.92
N PRO A 231 -19.58 3.30 1.74
CA PRO A 231 -19.28 3.67 3.11
C PRO A 231 -18.63 5.06 3.16
N ALA A 232 -18.95 5.83 4.20
CA ALA A 232 -18.35 7.15 4.37
C ALA A 232 -16.85 7.02 4.62
N TRP A 233 -16.07 7.69 3.78
CA TRP A 233 -14.64 7.85 3.95
C TRP A 233 -14.38 9.28 4.44
N PRO A 234 -14.05 9.46 5.73
CA PRO A 234 -13.81 10.78 6.29
C PRO A 234 -12.56 11.42 5.67
N GLU A 235 -12.61 12.73 5.47
CA GLU A 235 -11.40 13.51 5.19
C GLU A 235 -10.48 13.46 6.43
N TYR A 236 -9.19 13.26 6.18
CA TYR A 236 -8.15 13.19 7.19
C TYR A 236 -7.81 14.59 7.72
N ASN A 237 -8.68 15.09 8.59
CA ASN A 237 -8.54 16.39 9.25
C ASN A 237 -7.95 16.24 10.67
N GLN A 238 -8.17 17.22 11.55
CA GLN A 238 -7.65 17.19 12.93
C GLN A 238 -8.25 16.05 13.78
N ASN A 239 -9.38 15.45 13.36
CA ASN A 239 -9.94 14.25 13.98
C ASN A 239 -9.27 12.96 13.49
N GLU A 240 -8.34 13.05 12.53
CA GLU A 240 -7.56 11.94 11.98
C GLU A 240 -8.43 10.74 11.56
N GLY A 241 -9.57 11.06 10.94
CA GLY A 241 -10.49 10.08 10.41
C GLY A 241 -9.89 9.36 9.20
N TYR A 242 -9.95 8.04 9.17
CA TYR A 242 -9.48 7.22 8.07
C TYR A 242 -10.47 6.09 7.76
N LEU A 243 -10.34 5.46 6.60
CA LEU A 243 -11.15 4.30 6.22
C LEU A 243 -10.42 3.01 6.55
N LYS A 244 -11.00 2.17 7.40
CA LYS A 244 -10.57 0.77 7.54
C LYS A 244 -11.38 -0.09 6.58
N THR A 245 -10.72 -0.76 5.64
CA THR A 245 -11.38 -1.46 4.53
C THR A 245 -10.92 -2.91 4.43
N GLY A 246 -11.79 -3.80 3.96
CA GLY A 246 -11.61 -5.24 3.93
C GLY A 246 -12.97 -5.95 3.86
N ALA A 247 -13.10 -7.11 4.51
CA ALA A 247 -14.39 -7.80 4.62
C ALA A 247 -15.47 -6.91 5.27
N THR A 248 -15.08 -6.11 6.27
CA THR A 248 -15.90 -5.01 6.80
C THR A 248 -15.22 -3.70 6.47
N THR A 249 -16.01 -2.70 6.05
CA THR A 249 -15.50 -1.37 5.71
C THR A 249 -16.20 -0.31 6.54
N GLN A 250 -15.41 0.47 7.28
CA GLN A 250 -15.92 1.48 8.21
C GLN A 250 -14.91 2.61 8.43
N ALA A 251 -15.42 3.77 8.83
CA ALA A 251 -14.58 4.86 9.32
C ALA A 251 -13.96 4.50 10.68
N ALA A 252 -12.75 4.96 10.90
CA ALA A 252 -12.00 4.86 12.15
C ALA A 252 -11.19 6.15 12.38
N HIS A 253 -10.51 6.27 13.51
CA HIS A 253 -9.76 7.47 13.89
C HIS A 253 -8.42 7.10 14.51
N GLY A 254 -7.42 7.98 14.35
CA GLY A 254 -6.14 7.87 15.06
C GLY A 254 -5.30 6.65 14.64
N LEU A 255 -5.16 6.43 13.33
CA LEU A 255 -4.32 5.35 12.79
C LEU A 255 -2.89 5.47 13.36
N LYS A 256 -2.45 4.44 14.08
CA LYS A 256 -1.08 4.30 14.59
C LYS A 256 -0.59 5.46 15.47
N ASP A 257 -1.51 6.16 16.15
CA ASP A 257 -1.15 7.40 16.88
C ASP A 257 -0.08 7.17 17.97
N LYS A 258 -0.16 6.04 18.69
CA LYS A 258 0.81 5.68 19.73
C LYS A 258 2.19 5.39 19.13
N GLU A 259 2.21 4.65 18.04
CA GLU A 259 3.41 4.27 17.31
C GLU A 259 4.08 5.52 16.73
N VAL A 260 3.30 6.43 16.13
CA VAL A 260 3.84 7.70 15.62
C VAL A 260 4.43 8.54 16.75
N ALA A 261 3.78 8.63 17.91
CA ALA A 261 4.32 9.35 19.07
C ALA A 261 5.64 8.73 19.56
N PHE A 262 5.71 7.40 19.64
CA PHE A 262 6.92 6.68 20.02
C PHE A 262 8.07 6.93 19.03
N TRP A 263 7.86 6.70 17.74
CA TRP A 263 8.89 6.81 16.71
C TRP A 263 9.34 8.26 16.48
N THR A 264 8.44 9.23 16.59
CA THR A 264 8.79 10.65 16.53
C THR A 264 9.76 11.01 17.67
N LYS A 265 9.53 10.50 18.89
CA LYS A 265 10.44 10.72 20.01
C LYS A 265 11.81 10.07 19.77
N VAL A 266 11.84 8.88 19.18
CA VAL A 266 13.08 8.17 18.84
C VAL A 266 13.92 8.99 17.86
N TRP A 267 13.34 9.43 16.74
CA TRP A 267 14.06 10.16 15.70
C TRP A 267 14.44 11.59 16.09
N THR A 268 13.61 12.27 16.89
CA THR A 268 13.94 13.63 17.36
C THR A 268 15.08 13.65 18.37
N LYS A 269 15.16 12.66 19.27
CA LYS A 269 16.29 12.53 20.19
C LYS A 269 17.62 12.37 19.43
N GLU A 270 17.63 11.59 18.34
CA GLU A 270 18.82 11.48 17.49
C GLU A 270 19.19 12.80 16.82
N ALA A 271 18.22 13.51 16.25
CA ALA A 271 18.47 14.79 15.56
C ALA A 271 19.11 15.85 16.49
N VAL A 272 18.80 15.81 17.79
CA VAL A 272 19.41 16.68 18.81
C VAL A 272 20.83 16.23 19.16
N GLU A 273 21.09 14.92 19.21
CA GLU A 273 22.39 14.36 19.59
C GLU A 273 23.41 14.34 18.43
N LYS A 274 22.95 14.40 17.16
CA LYS A 274 23.79 14.54 15.96
C LYS A 274 23.32 15.74 15.11
N PRO A 275 23.73 16.98 15.43
CA PRO A 275 23.48 18.11 14.55
C PRO A 275 24.14 17.82 13.19
N LEU A 276 23.44 18.18 12.11
CA LEU A 276 23.92 18.08 10.74
C LEU A 276 25.37 18.56 10.65
N GLN A 277 26.31 17.66 10.35
CA GLN A 277 27.64 18.08 9.92
C GLN A 277 27.47 18.72 8.55
N GLU A 278 27.42 20.06 8.54
CA GLU A 278 27.56 20.85 7.32
C GLU A 278 28.88 20.43 6.64
N LYS A 279 28.75 19.69 5.54
CA LYS A 279 29.88 19.38 4.68
C LYS A 279 30.29 20.69 3.98
N ASN A 280 31.36 21.30 4.50
CA ASN A 280 32.15 22.32 3.80
C ASN A 280 32.77 21.76 2.52
#